data_AF-A0A9D8PQH7-F1
#
_entry.id   AF-A0A9D8PQH7-F1
#
_cell.length_a   1.000
_cell.length_b   1.000
_cell.length_c   1.000
_cell.angle_alpha   90.00
_cell.angle_beta   90.00
_cell.angle_gamma   90.00
#
_symmetry.space_group_name_H-M   'P 1'
#
loop_
_entity.id
_entity.type
_entity.pdbx_description
1 polymer ?
#
loop_
_entity_poly.entity_id
_entity_poly.type
_entity_poly.pdbx_seq_one_letter_code
_entity_poly.pdbx_strand_id
1 'polypeptide(L)'
;MAQVKKKKKKQTEAQRLAHRDAVIKHADNKFVAGLTEKMDAFIYTKDFYIALYKQLEKGMTAIEAYESLGFDTKTLGKDCAQSAAKRARQKARKGEFEPKADNFDGSVPIEEMPEMSLEEKVAYQEARIRYLEDYVEFQKKMPSILEEIYSSYNVKK
;
A
#
# COMPACT_ATOMS: atom_id res chain seq x y z
N MET A 1 0.63 38.61 -5.38
CA MET A 1 -0.31 37.89 -6.28
C MET A 1 -1.19 36.98 -5.42
N ALA A 2 -2.49 37.28 -5.30
CA ALA A 2 -3.40 36.56 -4.41
C ALA A 2 -3.84 35.22 -5.03
N GLN A 3 -3.57 34.11 -4.34
CA GLN A 3 -4.12 32.80 -4.71
C GLN A 3 -5.61 32.77 -4.39
N VAL A 4 -6.44 32.86 -5.43
CA VAL A 4 -7.89 32.66 -5.32
C VAL A 4 -8.15 31.20 -4.91
N LYS A 5 -8.46 30.98 -3.63
CA LYS A 5 -8.91 29.68 -3.10
C LYS A 5 -10.24 29.32 -3.78
N LYS A 6 -10.19 28.45 -4.80
CA LYS A 6 -11.40 27.85 -5.40
C LYS A 6 -12.17 27.12 -4.30
N LYS A 7 -13.38 27.60 -3.96
CA LYS A 7 -14.31 26.88 -3.09
C LYS A 7 -14.65 25.54 -3.73
N LYS A 8 -14.26 24.41 -3.10
CA LYS A 8 -14.71 23.08 -3.51
C LYS A 8 -16.24 23.04 -3.38
N LYS A 9 -16.94 22.85 -4.51
CA LYS A 9 -18.39 22.65 -4.55
C LYS A 9 -18.71 21.41 -3.71
N LYS A 10 -19.58 21.52 -2.69
CA LYS A 10 -20.04 20.36 -1.93
C LYS A 10 -20.85 19.46 -2.88
N GLN A 11 -20.41 18.21 -3.07
CA GLN A 11 -21.18 17.19 -3.78
C GLN A 11 -22.51 16.95 -3.08
N THR A 12 -23.56 16.76 -3.87
CA THR A 12 -24.88 16.36 -3.35
C THR A 12 -24.85 14.90 -2.88
N GLU A 13 -25.77 14.51 -2.02
CA GLU A 13 -25.84 13.16 -1.48
C GLU A 13 -26.05 12.09 -2.56
N ALA A 14 -26.88 12.39 -3.57
CA ALA A 14 -27.07 11.56 -4.75
C ALA A 14 -25.77 11.35 -5.56
N GLN A 15 -24.92 12.39 -5.67
CA GLN A 15 -23.61 12.27 -6.35
C GLN A 15 -22.64 11.38 -5.58
N ARG A 16 -22.69 11.43 -4.24
CA ARG A 16 -21.87 10.56 -3.39
C ARG A 16 -22.31 9.10 -3.47
N LEU A 17 -23.62 8.85 -3.48
CA LEU A 17 -24.16 7.51 -3.61
C LEU A 17 -23.77 6.90 -4.97
N ALA A 18 -23.97 7.63 -6.07
CA ALA A 18 -23.55 7.19 -7.40
C ALA A 18 -22.04 6.92 -7.50
N HIS A 19 -21.21 7.72 -6.82
CA HIS A 19 -19.77 7.48 -6.76
C HIS A 19 -19.43 6.19 -6.00
N ARG A 20 -20.12 5.92 -4.88
CA ARG A 20 -19.94 4.66 -4.13
C ARG A 20 -20.31 3.44 -4.97
N ASP A 21 -21.43 3.49 -5.69
CA ASP A 21 -21.84 2.40 -6.58
C ASP A 21 -20.79 2.13 -7.67
N ALA A 22 -20.21 3.20 -8.23
CA ALA A 22 -19.09 3.09 -9.16
C ALA A 22 -17.84 2.48 -8.50
N VAL A 23 -17.51 2.88 -7.26
CA VAL A 23 -16.38 2.33 -6.51
C VAL A 23 -16.57 0.83 -6.26
N ILE A 24 -17.74 0.41 -5.80
CA ILE A 24 -18.06 -1.00 -5.54
C ILE A 24 -17.94 -1.83 -6.83
N LYS A 25 -18.42 -1.31 -7.97
CA LYS A 25 -18.34 -2.02 -9.25
C LYS A 25 -16.91 -2.31 -9.72
N HIS A 26 -15.94 -1.50 -9.29
CA HIS A 26 -14.53 -1.67 -9.65
C HIS A 26 -13.71 -2.32 -8.50
N ALA A 27 -14.35 -2.76 -7.42
CA ALA A 27 -13.67 -3.36 -6.27
C ALA A 27 -12.97 -4.69 -6.60
N ASP A 28 -13.48 -5.45 -7.58
CA ASP A 28 -12.91 -6.73 -8.02
C ASP A 28 -11.63 -6.58 -8.88
N ASN A 29 -11.16 -5.35 -9.10
CA ASN A 29 -9.91 -5.13 -9.83
C ASN A 29 -8.72 -5.63 -8.98
N LYS A 30 -7.82 -6.43 -9.59
CA LYS A 30 -6.59 -6.96 -8.96
C LYS A 30 -5.70 -5.92 -8.28
N PHE A 31 -5.85 -4.65 -8.64
CA PHE A 31 -5.11 -3.52 -8.09
C PHE A 31 -5.75 -2.90 -6.84
N VAL A 32 -6.89 -3.41 -6.41
CA VAL A 32 -7.63 -2.98 -5.21
C VAL A 32 -7.37 -4.00 -4.09
N ALA A 33 -6.77 -3.54 -3.01
CA ALA A 33 -6.56 -4.33 -1.79
C ALA A 33 -7.83 -4.34 -0.90
N GLY A 34 -8.68 -3.33 -1.05
CA GLY A 34 -9.92 -3.21 -0.31
C GLY A 34 -10.57 -1.84 -0.53
N LEU A 35 -11.66 -1.59 0.20
CA LEU A 35 -12.35 -0.30 0.21
C LEU A 35 -12.22 0.36 1.59
N THR A 36 -12.38 1.68 1.64
CA THR A 36 -12.55 2.40 2.90
C THR A 36 -13.82 1.93 3.62
N GLU A 37 -13.91 2.13 4.94
CA GLU A 37 -15.11 1.80 5.73
C GLU A 37 -16.40 2.43 5.18
N LYS A 38 -16.28 3.59 4.52
CA LYS A 38 -17.39 4.32 3.90
C LYS A 38 -17.70 3.88 2.48
N MET A 39 -16.96 2.89 1.95
CA MET A 39 -17.05 2.34 0.60
C MET A 39 -16.97 3.41 -0.51
N ASP A 40 -16.29 4.52 -0.22
CA ASP A 40 -16.23 5.70 -1.09
C ASP A 40 -14.86 5.91 -1.73
N ALA A 41 -13.87 5.08 -1.40
CA ALA A 41 -12.56 5.11 -2.01
C ALA A 41 -11.86 3.74 -1.98
N PHE A 42 -10.97 3.53 -2.95
CA PHE A 42 -10.12 2.35 -3.01
C PHE A 42 -8.91 2.46 -2.08
N ILE A 43 -8.58 1.34 -1.45
CA ILE A 43 -7.26 1.05 -0.90
C ILE A 43 -6.52 0.26 -1.98
N TYR A 44 -5.52 0.87 -2.61
CA TYR A 44 -4.77 0.24 -3.70
C TYR A 44 -3.62 -0.63 -3.19
N THR A 45 -3.30 -1.68 -3.95
CA THR A 45 -2.12 -2.52 -3.71
C THR A 45 -0.81 -1.78 -4.00
N LYS A 46 0.32 -2.32 -3.55
CA LYS A 46 1.66 -1.81 -3.91
C LYS A 46 1.87 -1.89 -5.42
N ASP A 47 1.49 -3.02 -6.03
CA ASP A 47 1.63 -3.29 -7.46
C ASP A 47 0.89 -2.29 -8.34
N PHE A 48 -0.27 -1.81 -7.89
CA PHE A 48 -0.98 -0.73 -8.57
C PHE A 48 -0.11 0.51 -8.71
N TYR A 49 0.48 0.98 -7.60
CA TYR A 49 1.29 2.19 -7.61
C TYR A 49 2.55 2.02 -8.45
N ILE A 50 3.16 0.83 -8.44
CA ILE A 50 4.32 0.50 -9.30
C ILE A 50 3.91 0.53 -10.78
N ALA A 51 2.82 -0.14 -11.14
CA ALA A 51 2.33 -0.20 -12.52
C ALA A 51 1.93 1.20 -13.03
N LEU A 52 1.22 1.97 -12.21
CA LEU A 52 0.82 3.35 -12.53
C LEU A 52 2.06 4.24 -12.71
N TYR A 53 3.04 4.14 -11.81
CA TYR A 53 4.26 4.91 -11.93
C TYR A 53 5.04 4.58 -13.21
N LYS A 54 5.19 3.29 -13.54
CA LYS A 54 5.83 2.85 -14.79
C LYS A 54 5.16 3.43 -16.04
N GLN A 55 3.83 3.58 -16.04
CA GLN A 55 3.12 4.20 -17.16
C GLN A 55 3.31 5.72 -17.23
N LEU A 56 3.36 6.39 -16.07
CA LEU A 56 3.67 7.82 -16.00
C LEU A 56 5.09 8.12 -16.50
N GLU A 57 6.06 7.26 -16.21
CA GLU A 57 7.44 7.37 -16.72
C GLU A 57 7.52 7.20 -18.25
N LYS A 58 6.60 6.43 -18.85
CA LYS A 58 6.44 6.32 -20.31
C LYS A 58 5.82 7.58 -20.95
N GLY A 59 5.54 8.62 -20.17
CA GLY A 59 4.95 9.88 -20.65
C GLY A 59 3.43 9.88 -20.73
N MET A 60 2.74 8.82 -20.27
CA MET A 60 1.27 8.82 -20.22
C MET A 60 0.76 9.85 -19.21
N THR A 61 -0.38 10.46 -19.50
CA THR A 61 -1.07 11.30 -18.52
C THR A 61 -1.63 10.45 -17.39
N ALA A 62 -1.89 11.07 -16.23
CA ALA A 62 -2.46 10.36 -15.07
C ALA A 62 -3.79 9.68 -15.38
N ILE A 63 -4.61 10.27 -16.27
CA ILE A 63 -5.91 9.73 -16.67
C ILE A 63 -5.70 8.48 -17.54
N GLU A 64 -4.89 8.59 -18.61
CA GLU A 64 -4.63 7.49 -19.53
C GLU A 64 -3.97 6.30 -18.82
N ALA A 65 -2.99 6.56 -17.96
CA ALA A 65 -2.34 5.52 -17.17
C ALA A 65 -3.37 4.81 -16.27
N TYR A 66 -4.17 5.56 -15.52
CA TYR A 66 -5.19 5.00 -14.64
C TYR A 66 -6.26 4.18 -15.39
N GLU A 67 -6.70 4.66 -16.56
CA GLU A 67 -7.63 3.94 -17.43
C GLU A 67 -7.04 2.65 -18.00
N SER A 68 -5.76 2.69 -18.39
CA SER A 68 -5.07 1.50 -18.90
C SER A 68 -4.89 0.39 -17.83
N LEU A 69 -4.99 0.74 -16.54
CA LEU A 69 -5.01 -0.21 -15.41
C LEU A 69 -6.42 -0.71 -15.07
N GLY A 70 -7.42 -0.38 -15.88
CA GLY A 70 -8.79 -0.88 -15.76
C GLY A 70 -9.71 -0.05 -14.87
N PHE A 71 -9.36 1.22 -14.61
CA PHE A 71 -10.21 2.13 -13.85
C PHE A 71 -10.83 3.21 -14.72
N ASP A 72 -12.16 3.29 -14.77
CA ASP A 72 -12.87 4.27 -15.60
C ASP A 72 -12.94 5.65 -14.92
N THR A 73 -12.28 6.67 -15.50
CA THR A 73 -12.31 8.03 -14.94
C THR A 73 -13.60 8.79 -15.24
N LYS A 74 -14.45 8.30 -16.14
CA LYS A 74 -15.77 8.88 -16.41
C LYS A 74 -16.71 8.65 -15.23
N THR A 75 -16.63 7.48 -14.61
CA THR A 75 -17.46 7.09 -13.45
C THR A 75 -16.78 7.45 -12.12
N LEU A 76 -15.48 7.20 -11.99
CA LEU A 76 -14.72 7.45 -10.76
C LEU A 76 -14.25 8.90 -10.60
N GLY A 77 -14.23 9.66 -11.71
CA GLY A 77 -13.80 11.04 -11.72
C GLY A 77 -12.28 11.21 -11.90
N LYS A 78 -11.91 12.28 -12.61
CA LYS A 78 -10.52 12.60 -12.97
C LYS A 78 -9.64 12.90 -11.75
N ASP A 79 -10.22 13.41 -10.67
CA ASP A 79 -9.50 13.74 -9.44
C ASP A 79 -8.92 12.48 -8.75
N CYS A 80 -9.57 11.32 -8.91
CA CYS A 80 -9.05 10.05 -8.38
C CYS A 80 -7.75 9.65 -9.09
N ALA A 81 -7.73 9.69 -10.43
CA ALA A 81 -6.53 9.42 -11.22
C ALA A 81 -5.38 10.37 -10.88
N GLN A 82 -5.65 11.68 -10.78
CA GLN A 82 -4.64 12.68 -10.42
C GLN A 82 -4.09 12.47 -9.01
N SER A 83 -4.97 12.13 -8.05
CA SER A 83 -4.56 11.88 -6.67
C SER A 83 -3.72 10.60 -6.56
N ALA A 84 -4.11 9.53 -7.27
CA ALA A 84 -3.35 8.29 -7.34
C ALA A 84 -1.96 8.51 -7.96
N ALA A 85 -1.88 9.22 -9.09
CA ALA A 85 -0.61 9.55 -9.74
C ALA A 85 0.31 10.39 -8.86
N LYS A 86 -0.23 11.36 -8.12
CA LYS A 86 0.54 12.16 -7.14
C LYS A 86 1.13 11.26 -6.05
N ARG A 87 0.35 10.32 -5.51
CA ARG A 87 0.81 9.36 -4.49
C ARG A 87 1.86 8.42 -5.06
N ALA A 88 1.67 7.88 -6.25
CA ALA A 88 2.64 7.01 -6.92
C ALA A 88 4.01 7.70 -7.06
N ARG A 89 4.04 8.95 -7.55
CA ARG A 89 5.27 9.74 -7.64
C ARG A 89 5.91 10.01 -6.28
N GLN A 90 5.11 10.24 -5.24
CA GLN A 90 5.62 10.45 -3.89
C GLN A 90 6.28 9.17 -3.32
N LYS A 91 5.66 8.01 -3.54
CA LYS A 91 6.21 6.71 -3.15
C LYS A 91 7.50 6.39 -3.90
N ALA A 92 7.55 6.64 -5.21
CA ALA A 92 8.77 6.53 -6.01
C ALA A 92 9.90 7.39 -5.45
N ARG A 93 9.63 8.66 -5.14
CA ARG A 93 10.64 9.59 -4.57
C ARG A 93 11.19 9.13 -3.22
N LYS A 94 10.41 8.35 -2.47
CA LYS A 94 10.84 7.75 -1.20
C LYS A 94 11.60 6.42 -1.39
N GLY A 95 11.73 5.94 -2.63
CA GLY A 95 12.35 4.65 -2.92
C GLY A 95 11.47 3.45 -2.54
N GLU A 96 10.16 3.62 -2.32
CA GLU A 96 9.25 2.53 -1.91
C GLU A 96 9.03 1.46 -3.01
N PHE A 97 9.44 1.75 -4.24
CA PHE A 97 9.39 0.82 -5.37
C PHE A 97 10.73 0.13 -5.65
N GLU A 98 11.80 0.55 -4.98
CA GLU A 98 13.10 -0.08 -5.14
C GLU A 98 13.10 -1.44 -4.42
N PRO A 99 13.75 -2.46 -4.99
CA PRO A 99 13.94 -3.75 -4.32
C PRO A 99 14.95 -3.56 -3.19
N LYS A 100 14.48 -3.12 -2.03
CA LYS A 100 15.23 -2.94 -0.79
C LYS A 100 14.60 -3.78 0.29
N ALA A 101 15.42 -4.38 1.16
CA ALA A 101 14.94 -5.21 2.27
C ALA A 101 13.82 -4.55 3.10
N ASP A 102 13.95 -3.24 3.39
CA ASP A 102 12.98 -2.47 4.18
C ASP A 102 11.57 -2.38 3.54
N ASN A 103 11.46 -2.69 2.25
CA ASN A 103 10.20 -2.66 1.50
C ASN A 103 9.48 -4.02 1.44
N PHE A 104 10.02 -5.06 2.10
CA PHE A 104 9.48 -6.42 2.13
C PHE A 104 9.18 -6.87 3.57
N ASP A 105 8.13 -7.69 3.72
CA ASP A 105 7.82 -8.35 4.98
C ASP A 105 8.59 -9.68 5.07
N GLY A 106 9.67 -9.69 5.85
CA GLY A 106 10.49 -10.87 6.08
C GLY A 106 9.81 -11.97 6.90
N SER A 107 8.61 -11.77 7.46
CA SER A 107 7.91 -12.80 8.22
C SER A 107 7.14 -13.78 7.34
N VAL A 108 6.73 -13.36 6.14
CA VAL A 108 5.97 -14.17 5.18
C VAL A 108 6.87 -15.21 4.52
N PRO A 109 6.47 -16.49 4.42
CA PRO A 109 7.23 -17.52 3.69
C PRO A 109 7.35 -17.24 2.18
N ILE A 110 8.42 -17.73 1.55
CA ILE A 110 8.67 -17.45 0.12
C ILE A 110 7.62 -18.10 -0.79
N GLU A 111 7.00 -19.19 -0.34
CA GLU A 111 5.95 -19.92 -1.05
C GLU A 111 4.66 -19.11 -1.17
N GLU A 112 4.43 -18.17 -0.25
CA GLU A 112 3.28 -17.26 -0.25
C GLU A 112 3.58 -15.95 -1.01
N MET A 113 4.83 -15.73 -1.38
CA MET A 113 5.22 -14.53 -2.11
C MET A 113 4.84 -14.65 -3.59
N PRO A 114 4.40 -13.54 -4.23
CA PRO A 114 4.18 -13.52 -5.66
C PRO A 114 5.49 -13.74 -6.44
N GLU A 115 5.39 -14.06 -7.72
CA GLU A 115 6.57 -14.11 -8.58
C GLU A 115 7.28 -12.75 -8.62
N MET A 116 8.57 -12.77 -8.30
CA MET A 116 9.44 -11.59 -8.15
C MET A 116 10.63 -11.64 -9.11
N SER A 117 11.17 -10.48 -9.45
CA SER A 117 12.45 -10.36 -10.15
C SER A 117 13.62 -10.89 -9.31
N LEU A 118 14.79 -11.09 -9.91
CA LEU A 118 15.97 -11.53 -9.16
C LEU A 118 16.38 -10.51 -8.09
N GLU A 119 16.33 -9.22 -8.42
CA GLU A 119 16.63 -8.13 -7.49
C GLU A 119 15.62 -8.08 -6.33
N GLU A 120 14.34 -8.24 -6.63
CA GLU A 120 13.28 -8.32 -5.62
C GLU A 120 13.44 -9.54 -4.70
N LYS A 121 13.85 -10.69 -5.25
CA LYS A 121 14.17 -11.89 -4.46
C LYS A 121 15.35 -11.67 -3.53
N VAL A 122 16.42 -11.02 -3.98
CA VAL A 122 17.58 -10.69 -3.14
C VAL A 122 17.15 -9.78 -1.99
N ALA A 123 16.41 -8.72 -2.29
CA ALA A 123 15.90 -7.80 -1.27
C ALA A 123 14.97 -8.48 -0.26
N TYR A 124 14.06 -9.34 -0.72
CA TYR A 124 13.22 -10.14 0.17
C TYR A 124 14.05 -11.09 1.05
N GLN A 125 15.06 -11.76 0.49
CA GLN A 125 15.94 -12.64 1.26
C GLN A 125 16.71 -11.89 2.35
N GLU A 126 17.21 -10.68 2.05
CA GLU A 126 17.81 -9.80 3.06
C GLU A 126 16.82 -9.45 4.18
N ALA A 127 15.56 -9.15 3.84
CA ALA A 127 14.51 -8.88 4.82
C ALA A 127 14.19 -10.12 5.69
N ARG A 128 14.12 -11.31 5.07
CA ARG A 128 13.89 -12.59 5.75
C ARG A 128 15.02 -12.95 6.69
N ILE A 129 16.27 -12.77 6.27
CA ILE A 129 17.45 -13.00 7.11
C ILE A 129 17.37 -12.13 8.36
N ARG A 130 17.13 -10.83 8.20
CA ARG A 130 16.99 -9.90 9.34
C ARG A 130 15.90 -10.34 10.31
N TYR A 131 14.71 -10.69 9.80
CA TYR A 131 13.62 -11.20 10.63
C TYR A 131 14.01 -12.46 11.41
N LEU A 132 14.69 -13.42 10.77
CA LEU A 132 15.11 -14.65 11.42
C LEU A 132 16.23 -14.42 12.44
N GLU A 133 17.15 -13.49 12.18
CA GLU A 133 18.18 -13.08 13.14
C GLU A 133 17.54 -12.47 14.40
N ASP A 134 16.60 -11.54 14.23
CA ASP A 134 15.84 -10.93 15.33
C ASP A 134 15.03 -11.98 16.10
N TYR A 135 14.40 -12.92 15.39
CA TYR A 135 13.63 -14.00 16.00
C TYR A 135 14.52 -14.93 16.84
N VAL A 136 15.69 -15.29 16.34
CA VAL A 136 16.68 -16.09 17.08
C VAL A 136 17.18 -15.33 18.30
N GLU A 137 17.45 -14.02 18.18
CA GLU A 137 17.86 -13.20 19.31
C GLU A 137 16.75 -13.13 20.39
N PHE A 138 15.50 -12.97 19.97
CA PHE A 138 14.36 -13.02 20.86
C PHE A 138 14.24 -14.37 21.57
N GLN A 139 14.35 -15.49 20.84
CA GLN A 139 14.34 -16.84 21.42
C GLN A 139 15.43 -17.04 22.48
N LYS A 140 16.63 -16.49 22.27
CA LYS A 140 17.72 -16.54 23.27
C LYS A 140 17.38 -15.79 24.55
N LYS A 141 16.57 -14.72 24.48
CA LYS A 141 16.14 -13.92 25.63
C LYS A 141 14.94 -14.50 26.37
N MET A 142 14.16 -15.39 25.74
CA MET A 142 12.95 -15.99 26.33
C MET A 142 13.14 -16.59 27.72
N PRO A 143 14.20 -17.37 28.03
CA PRO A 143 14.37 -17.93 29.36
C PRO A 143 14.47 -16.85 30.46
N SER A 144 15.23 -15.79 30.20
CA SER A 144 15.40 -14.67 31.13
C SER A 144 14.12 -13.88 31.32
N ILE A 145 13.36 -13.62 30.24
CA ILE A 145 12.06 -12.95 30.31
C ILE A 145 11.08 -13.77 31.15
N LEU A 146 11.04 -15.09 30.95
CA LEU A 146 10.18 -15.98 31.73
C LEU A 146 10.58 -15.99 33.21
N GLU A 147 11.88 -16.04 33.52
CA GLU A 147 12.38 -15.96 34.90
C GLU A 147 11.99 -14.66 35.60
N GLU A 148 12.09 -13.52 34.91
CA GLU A 148 11.65 -12.22 35.43
C GLU A 148 10.14 -12.21 35.71
N ILE A 149 9.34 -12.74 34.78
CA ILE A 149 7.89 -12.86 34.96
C ILE A 149 7.58 -13.73 36.19
N TYR A 150 8.13 -14.95 36.29
CA TYR A 150 7.86 -15.84 37.42
C TYR A 150 8.33 -15.27 38.77
N SER A 151 9.49 -14.60 38.78
CA SER A 151 10.01 -13.94 39.99
C SER A 151 9.09 -12.82 40.44
N SER A 152 8.54 -12.02 39.52
CA SER A 152 7.61 -10.94 39.83
C SER A 152 6.26 -11.42 40.39
N TYR A 153 5.80 -12.61 39.98
CA TYR A 153 4.58 -13.23 40.51
C TYR A 153 4.76 -13.79 41.93
N ASN A 154 5.94 -14.34 42.24
CA ASN A 154 6.23 -14.93 43.56
C ASN A 154 6.43 -13.89 44.67
N VAL A 155 6.73 -12.62 44.34
CA VAL A 155 6.89 -11.53 45.31
C VAL A 155 5.54 -10.93 45.77
N LYS A 156 4.43 -11.25 45.09
CA LYS A 156 3.10 -10.71 45.40
C LYS A 156 2.19 -11.65 46.20
N LYS A 157 2.73 -12.73 46.78
CA LYS A 157 2.02 -13.64 47.70
C LYS A 157 2.50 -13.48 49.13
#